data_AF-F7L2J3-F1
#
_entry.id   AF-F7L2J3-F1
#
_cell.length_a   1.000
_cell.length_b   1.000
_cell.length_c   1.000
_cell.angle_alpha   90.00
_cell.angle_beta   90.00
_cell.angle_gamma   90.00
#
_symmetry.space_group_name_H-M   'P 1'
#
loop_
_entity.id
_entity.type
_entity.pdbx_description
1 polymer ?
#
loop_
_entity_poly.entity_id
_entity_poly.type
_entity_poly.pdbx_seq_one_letter_code
_entity_poly.pdbx_strand_id
1 'polypeptide(L)'
;MAIVSILMSAGTIIMYFFLSLFVPFLTYLIPYYKITKVNLYKKKYSLAINIIVSLVLYRINPSFLIYYLIFPYAMEFSFYLFNKLGREMQVYNRMVIMSIIPTILISFYLYFNMDRIDYIVTNLPRMTKIVEQVGIENISVLQESIALISNYYIFGAFFIVLLANFFLFLTLIPNTYKLWKISCYWIIPYILILWAHKYNMSVNVLFENNILEIIEWIYTLYGIKVIYNLTEKIGVKSNILKHGISILLGLSYPMVAFVIGALASFEFIEIKEIRI
;
A
#
# COMPACT_ATOMS: atom_id res chain seq x y z
N MET A 1 13.46 20.10 28.52
CA MET A 1 13.44 20.04 27.03
C MET A 1 13.25 18.63 26.47
N ALA A 2 14.07 17.64 26.85
CA ALA A 2 14.00 16.28 26.26
C ALA A 2 12.66 15.53 26.46
N ILE A 3 12.02 15.67 27.62
CA ILE A 3 10.70 15.04 27.89
C ILE A 3 9.60 15.67 27.03
N VAL A 4 9.62 17.00 26.86
CA VAL A 4 8.65 17.74 26.04
C VAL A 4 8.77 17.32 24.57
N SER A 5 9.98 17.13 24.04
CA SER A 5 10.17 16.64 22.67
C SER A 5 9.68 15.20 22.48
N ILE A 6 9.83 14.33 23.48
CA ILE A 6 9.30 12.95 23.44
C ILE A 6 7.78 12.97 23.37
N LEU A 7 7.13 13.76 24.25
CA LEU A 7 5.67 13.86 24.30
C LEU A 7 5.09 14.48 23.03
N MET A 8 5.68 15.55 22.50
CA MET A 8 5.24 16.13 21.21
C MET A 8 5.39 15.14 20.05
N SER A 9 6.48 14.37 20.02
CA SER A 9 6.69 13.35 18.98
C SER A 9 5.66 12.23 19.08
N ALA A 10 5.38 11.75 20.30
CA ALA A 10 4.35 10.75 20.53
C ALA A 10 2.96 11.27 20.13
N GLY A 11 2.61 12.50 20.52
CA GLY A 11 1.35 13.14 20.13
C GLY A 11 1.20 13.28 18.62
N THR A 12 2.27 13.66 17.91
CA THR A 12 2.28 13.75 16.44
C THR A 12 2.02 12.39 15.79
N ILE A 13 2.68 11.32 16.28
CA ILE A 13 2.48 9.96 15.77
C ILE A 13 1.04 9.49 16.01
N ILE A 14 0.49 9.76 17.20
CA ILE A 14 -0.90 9.43 17.54
C ILE A 14 -1.87 10.19 16.63
N MET A 15 -1.64 11.48 16.38
CA MET A 15 -2.45 12.27 15.45
C MET A 15 -2.42 11.68 14.04
N TYR A 16 -1.23 11.33 13.51
CA TYR A 16 -1.11 10.69 12.21
C TYR A 16 -1.78 9.31 12.16
N PHE A 17 -1.75 8.55 13.26
CA PHE A 17 -2.47 7.29 13.36
C PHE A 17 -3.99 7.48 13.26
N PHE A 18 -4.56 8.44 13.98
CA PHE A 18 -5.99 8.71 13.86
C PHE A 18 -6.36 9.23 12.47
N LEU A 19 -5.54 10.10 11.89
CA LEU A 19 -5.71 10.57 10.51
C LEU A 19 -5.69 9.40 9.51
N SER A 20 -4.82 8.41 9.71
CA SER A 20 -4.75 7.23 8.86
C SER A 20 -5.92 6.27 9.03
N LEU A 21 -6.69 6.33 10.13
CA LEU A 21 -7.94 5.57 10.24
C LEU A 21 -9.03 6.10 9.27
N PHE A 22 -9.00 7.40 8.95
CA PHE A 22 -9.91 8.00 7.97
C PHE A 22 -9.41 7.85 6.54
N VAL A 23 -8.11 8.03 6.32
CA VAL A 23 -7.47 7.95 5.01
C VAL A 23 -6.30 6.95 5.08
N PRO A 24 -6.54 5.66 4.83
CA PRO A 24 -5.59 4.57 5.12
C PRO A 24 -4.19 4.74 4.53
N PHE A 25 -4.06 5.30 3.32
CA PHE A 25 -2.74 5.48 2.71
C PHE A 25 -1.89 6.53 3.45
N LEU A 26 -2.48 7.47 4.20
CA LEU A 26 -1.76 8.47 5.00
C LEU A 26 -1.00 7.85 6.18
N THR A 27 -1.14 6.54 6.41
CA THR A 27 -0.31 5.78 7.34
C THR A 27 1.18 6.04 7.14
N TYR A 28 1.62 6.32 5.90
CA TYR A 28 3.03 6.60 5.58
C TYR A 28 3.63 7.78 6.37
N LEU A 29 2.81 8.71 6.85
CA LEU A 29 3.26 9.87 7.64
C LEU A 29 3.93 9.44 8.94
N ILE A 30 3.49 8.33 9.53
CA ILE A 30 4.08 7.78 10.76
C ILE A 30 5.53 7.32 10.55
N PRO A 31 5.83 6.35 9.65
CA PRO A 31 7.21 5.96 9.40
C PRO A 31 8.04 7.14 8.86
N TYR A 32 7.48 7.99 7.99
CA TYR A 32 8.18 9.19 7.52
C TYR A 32 8.67 10.07 8.67
N TYR A 33 7.78 10.41 9.61
CA TYR A 33 8.11 11.23 10.77
C TYR A 33 9.14 10.54 11.67
N LYS A 34 9.01 9.23 11.90
CA LYS A 34 9.95 8.48 12.74
C LYS A 34 11.34 8.39 12.12
N ILE A 35 11.42 8.11 10.82
CA ILE A 35 12.67 8.03 10.07
C ILE A 35 13.40 9.37 10.04
N THR A 36 12.67 10.48 9.83
CA THR A 36 13.28 11.80 9.59
C THR A 36 13.49 12.63 10.86
N LYS A 37 12.55 12.59 11.81
CA LYS A 37 12.55 13.45 13.01
C LYS A 37 12.94 12.68 14.26
N VAL A 38 12.42 11.47 14.46
CA VAL A 38 12.65 10.71 15.71
C VAL A 38 14.05 10.08 15.76
N ASN A 39 14.56 9.56 14.63
CA ASN A 39 15.90 8.98 14.58
C ASN A 39 17.04 9.97 14.88
N LEU A 40 16.81 11.28 14.72
CA LEU A 40 17.77 12.31 15.12
C LEU A 40 18.09 12.29 16.61
N TYR A 41 17.18 11.75 17.44
CA TYR A 41 17.29 11.78 18.90
C TYR A 41 18.04 10.58 19.51
N LYS A 42 18.72 9.71 18.73
CA LYS A 42 19.39 8.46 19.18
C LYS A 42 18.43 7.32 19.56
N LYS A 43 18.91 6.06 19.46
CA LYS A 43 18.10 4.82 19.63
C LYS A 43 17.26 4.75 20.91
N LYS A 44 17.77 5.22 22.06
CA LYS A 44 17.05 5.18 23.35
C LYS A 44 15.77 6.02 23.35
N TYR A 45 15.78 7.16 22.65
CA TYR A 45 14.63 8.06 22.58
C TYR A 45 13.55 7.55 21.63
N SER A 46 13.94 6.93 20.51
CA SER A 46 13.00 6.25 19.60
C SER A 46 12.22 5.13 20.32
N LEU A 47 12.91 4.35 21.16
CA LEU A 47 12.28 3.31 21.97
C LEU A 47 11.26 3.87 22.97
N ALA A 48 11.61 4.95 23.69
CA ALA A 48 10.70 5.60 24.63
C ALA A 48 9.42 6.12 23.94
N ILE A 49 9.55 6.75 22.77
CA ILE A 49 8.40 7.23 21.98
C ILE A 49 7.51 6.06 21.57
N ASN A 50 8.08 4.95 21.08
CA ASN A 50 7.30 3.76 20.71
C ASN A 50 6.53 3.19 21.90
N ILE A 51 7.14 3.10 23.08
CA ILE A 51 6.48 2.61 24.29
C ILE A 51 5.30 3.51 24.66
N ILE A 52 5.49 4.83 24.67
CA ILE A 52 4.43 5.79 25.00
C ILE A 52 3.26 5.70 24.01
N VAL A 53 3.55 5.70 22.70
CA VAL A 53 2.53 5.55 21.66
C VAL A 53 1.76 4.25 21.85
N SER A 54 2.45 3.12 22.05
CA SER A 54 1.80 1.83 22.26
C SER A 54 0.90 1.82 23.50
N LEU A 55 1.34 2.40 24.62
CA LEU A 55 0.54 2.48 25.85
C LEU A 55 -0.71 3.33 25.66
N VAL A 56 -0.60 4.49 25.01
CA VAL A 56 -1.75 5.37 24.75
C VAL A 56 -2.75 4.69 23.81
N LEU A 57 -2.28 4.10 22.71
CA LEU A 57 -3.17 3.39 21.78
C LEU A 57 -3.88 2.22 22.47
N TYR A 58 -3.16 1.42 23.25
CA TYR A 58 -3.74 0.33 24.03
C TYR A 58 -4.80 0.81 25.03
N ARG A 59 -4.55 1.95 25.70
CA ARG A 59 -5.49 2.51 26.68
C ARG A 59 -6.78 3.01 26.04
N ILE A 60 -6.70 3.55 24.82
CA ILE A 60 -7.86 4.00 24.04
C ILE A 60 -8.64 2.79 23.52
N ASN A 61 -7.99 1.90 22.78
CA ASN A 61 -8.55 0.64 22.31
C ASN A 61 -7.42 -0.36 22.00
N PRO A 62 -7.42 -1.57 22.62
CA PRO A 62 -6.42 -2.60 22.34
C PRO A 62 -6.25 -2.93 20.85
N SER A 63 -7.32 -2.86 20.04
CA SER A 63 -7.25 -3.09 18.59
C SER A 63 -6.41 -2.06 17.85
N PHE A 64 -6.34 -0.80 18.34
CA PHE A 64 -5.51 0.23 17.73
C PHE A 64 -4.01 -0.07 17.84
N LEU A 65 -3.59 -0.68 18.94
CA LEU A 65 -2.22 -1.15 19.07
C LEU A 65 -1.90 -2.20 18.00
N ILE A 66 -2.83 -3.13 17.75
CA ILE A 66 -2.66 -4.17 16.73
C ILE A 66 -2.53 -3.53 15.34
N TYR A 67 -3.42 -2.59 14.98
CA TYR A 67 -3.35 -1.88 13.70
C TYR A 67 -2.03 -1.12 13.53
N TYR A 68 -1.57 -0.45 14.58
CA TYR A 68 -0.29 0.26 14.57
C TYR A 68 0.91 -0.68 14.36
N LEU A 69 0.89 -1.87 14.99
CA LEU A 69 1.96 -2.85 14.84
C LEU A 69 1.97 -3.50 13.46
N ILE A 70 0.80 -3.88 12.94
CA ILE A 70 0.66 -4.58 11.67
C ILE A 70 1.04 -3.70 10.49
N PHE A 71 0.65 -2.42 10.51
CA PHE A 71 0.81 -1.56 9.33
C PHE A 71 1.97 -0.55 9.46
N PRO A 72 1.85 0.58 10.20
CA PRO A 72 2.92 1.58 10.21
C PRO A 72 4.24 1.07 10.79
N TYR A 73 4.20 0.22 11.81
CA TYR A 73 5.42 -0.33 12.41
C TYR A 73 6.09 -1.37 11.50
N ALA A 74 5.33 -2.31 10.91
CA ALA A 74 5.88 -3.27 9.95
C ALA A 74 6.46 -2.59 8.71
N MET A 75 5.81 -1.52 8.23
CA MET A 75 6.29 -0.68 7.14
C MET A 75 7.63 -0.01 7.48
N GLU A 76 7.74 0.60 8.67
CA GLU A 76 9.01 1.19 9.15
C GLU A 76 10.12 0.14 9.27
N PHE A 77 9.81 -1.00 9.89
CA PHE A 77 10.76 -2.09 10.06
C PHE A 77 11.28 -2.59 8.71
N SER A 78 10.38 -2.82 7.76
CA SER A 78 10.72 -3.25 6.40
C SER A 78 11.58 -2.21 5.69
N PHE A 79 11.31 -0.91 5.88
CA PHE A 79 12.13 0.17 5.32
C PHE A 79 13.59 0.08 5.81
N TYR A 80 13.81 -0.06 7.13
CA TYR A 80 15.17 -0.19 7.65
C TYR A 80 15.87 -1.47 7.18
N LEU A 81 15.13 -2.58 7.09
CA LEU A 81 15.65 -3.85 6.59
C LEU A 81 16.16 -3.71 5.16
N PHE A 82 15.33 -3.17 4.26
CA PHE A 82 15.70 -3.00 2.85
C PHE A 82 16.74 -1.91 2.63
N ASN A 83 16.80 -0.88 3.47
CA ASN A 83 17.86 0.12 3.41
C ASN A 83 19.23 -0.45 3.85
N LYS A 84 19.24 -1.53 4.63
CA LYS A 84 20.46 -2.24 5.04
C LYS A 84 20.86 -3.35 4.07
N LEU A 85 19.92 -4.22 3.71
CA LEU A 85 20.18 -5.47 2.96
C LEU A 85 19.86 -5.38 1.46
N GLY A 86 18.95 -4.48 1.07
CA GLY A 86 18.41 -4.38 -0.29
C GLY A 86 18.84 -3.12 -1.03
N ARG A 87 20.04 -2.59 -0.76
CA ARG A 87 20.49 -1.33 -1.37
C ARG A 87 20.59 -1.40 -2.90
N GLU A 88 21.04 -2.54 -3.41
CA GLU A 88 21.19 -2.80 -4.85
C GLU A 88 19.86 -3.08 -5.55
N MET A 89 18.80 -3.36 -4.79
CA MET A 89 17.48 -3.61 -5.33
C MET A 89 16.84 -2.31 -5.82
N GLN A 90 16.17 -2.40 -6.97
CA GLN A 90 15.43 -1.29 -7.56
C GLN A 90 14.33 -0.79 -6.62
N VAL A 91 14.04 0.52 -6.69
CA VAL A 91 13.15 1.19 -5.73
C VAL A 91 11.73 0.62 -5.77
N TYR A 92 11.12 0.40 -6.95
CA TYR A 92 9.77 -0.19 -7.02
C TYR A 92 9.73 -1.62 -6.51
N ASN A 93 10.74 -2.44 -6.80
CA ASN A 93 10.81 -3.80 -6.27
C ASN A 93 10.80 -3.81 -4.74
N ARG A 94 11.54 -2.89 -4.11
CA ARG A 94 11.49 -2.72 -2.66
C ARG A 94 10.10 -2.32 -2.18
N MET A 95 9.44 -1.37 -2.84
CA MET A 95 8.08 -0.96 -2.48
C MET A 95 7.10 -2.13 -2.54
N VAL A 96 7.14 -2.93 -3.62
CA VAL A 96 6.29 -4.11 -3.79
C VAL A 96 6.52 -5.09 -2.63
N ILE A 97 7.77 -5.47 -2.36
CA ILE A 97 8.08 -6.44 -1.30
C ILE A 97 7.76 -5.90 0.09
N MET A 98 8.07 -4.62 0.35
CA MET A 98 7.69 -3.93 1.58
C MET A 98 6.17 -3.84 1.75
N SER A 99 5.39 -4.01 0.69
CA SER A 99 3.93 -4.02 0.75
C SER A 99 3.38 -5.42 1.00
N ILE A 100 4.05 -6.46 0.50
CA ILE A 100 3.67 -7.86 0.75
C ILE A 100 3.69 -8.17 2.26
N ILE A 101 4.70 -7.69 3.01
CA ILE A 101 4.85 -8.02 4.44
C ILE A 101 3.65 -7.53 5.28
N PRO A 102 3.28 -6.22 5.30
CA PRO A 102 2.09 -5.78 6.02
C PRO A 102 0.80 -6.39 5.45
N THR A 103 0.72 -6.63 4.14
CA THR A 103 -0.46 -7.28 3.53
C THR A 103 -0.70 -8.67 4.12
N ILE A 104 0.34 -9.50 4.22
CA ILE A 104 0.23 -10.83 4.83
C ILE A 104 -0.25 -10.72 6.28
N LEU A 105 0.28 -9.78 7.06
CA LEU A 105 -0.13 -9.56 8.44
C LEU A 105 -1.59 -9.07 8.55
N ILE A 106 -2.02 -8.17 7.65
CA ILE A 106 -3.41 -7.69 7.56
C ILE A 106 -4.33 -8.85 7.17
N SER A 107 -3.96 -9.65 6.17
CA SER A 107 -4.74 -10.80 5.73
C SER A 107 -4.88 -11.84 6.83
N PHE A 108 -3.82 -12.15 7.57
CA PHE A 108 -3.90 -13.01 8.75
C PHE A 108 -4.84 -12.43 9.82
N TYR A 109 -4.73 -11.14 10.11
CA TYR A 109 -5.62 -10.49 11.07
C TYR A 109 -7.08 -10.55 10.62
N LEU A 110 -7.37 -10.28 9.35
CA LEU A 110 -8.72 -10.34 8.81
C LEU A 110 -9.26 -11.78 8.82
N TYR A 111 -8.43 -12.77 8.45
CA TYR A 111 -8.78 -14.19 8.49
C TYR A 111 -9.28 -14.61 9.88
N PHE A 112 -8.57 -14.25 10.94
CA PHE A 112 -9.00 -14.54 12.33
C PHE A 112 -10.26 -13.78 12.78
N ASN A 113 -10.68 -12.77 12.03
CA ASN A 113 -11.88 -11.97 12.33
C ASN A 113 -13.02 -12.20 11.32
N MET A 114 -12.87 -13.10 10.33
CA MET A 114 -13.87 -13.30 9.28
C MET A 114 -15.22 -13.73 9.85
N ASP A 115 -15.26 -14.67 10.79
CA ASP A 115 -16.52 -15.11 11.42
C ASP A 115 -17.33 -13.94 12.02
N ARG A 116 -16.63 -12.98 12.62
CA ARG A 116 -17.25 -11.79 13.20
C ARG A 116 -17.76 -10.84 12.12
N ILE A 117 -17.02 -10.69 11.02
CA ILE A 117 -17.43 -9.88 9.87
C ILE A 117 -18.67 -10.51 9.24
N ASP A 118 -18.66 -11.82 8.98
CA ASP A 118 -19.76 -12.56 8.38
C ASP A 118 -21.02 -12.49 9.25
N TYR A 119 -20.87 -12.60 10.57
CA TYR A 119 -21.96 -12.38 11.52
C TYR A 119 -22.57 -10.98 11.40
N ILE A 120 -21.75 -9.93 11.30
CA ILE A 120 -22.22 -8.56 11.16
C ILE A 120 -22.95 -8.38 9.82
N VAL A 121 -22.38 -8.87 8.72
CA VAL A 121 -22.97 -8.77 7.36
C VAL A 121 -24.31 -9.48 7.27
N THR A 122 -24.39 -10.70 7.81
CA THR A 122 -25.60 -11.52 7.79
C THR A 122 -26.72 -10.90 8.63
N ASN A 123 -26.38 -10.28 9.75
CA ASN A 123 -27.36 -9.66 10.65
C ASN A 123 -27.63 -8.18 10.35
N LEU A 124 -26.91 -7.58 9.41
CA LEU A 124 -27.05 -6.18 9.03
C LEU A 124 -28.51 -5.76 8.72
N PRO A 125 -29.32 -6.54 7.98
CA PRO A 125 -30.72 -6.19 7.69
C PRO A 125 -31.63 -6.24 8.92
N ARG A 126 -31.18 -6.87 10.01
CA ARG A 126 -31.92 -6.98 11.28
C ARG A 126 -31.49 -5.91 12.28
N MET A 127 -30.47 -5.11 11.97
CA MET A 127 -30.01 -4.02 12.83
C MET A 127 -30.92 -2.80 12.63
N THR A 128 -32.01 -2.74 13.39
CA THR A 128 -33.05 -1.69 13.30
C THR A 128 -32.51 -0.28 13.18
N LYS A 129 -31.50 0.09 13.97
CA LYS A 129 -30.86 1.41 13.91
C LYS A 129 -30.19 1.73 12.57
N ILE A 130 -29.57 0.74 11.92
CA ILE A 130 -28.91 0.93 10.61
C ILE A 130 -29.97 0.94 9.52
N VAL A 131 -30.96 0.05 9.61
CA VAL A 131 -32.08 -0.05 8.67
C VAL A 131 -32.89 1.24 8.63
N GLU A 132 -33.18 1.83 9.78
CA GLU A 132 -33.89 3.11 9.88
C GLU A 132 -33.09 4.30 9.33
N GLN A 133 -31.75 4.25 9.42
CA GLN A 133 -30.88 5.33 8.93
C GLN A 133 -30.58 5.23 7.43
N VAL A 134 -30.43 4.02 6.92
CA VAL A 134 -29.90 3.76 5.57
C VAL A 134 -31.00 3.34 4.60
N GLY A 135 -32.08 2.72 5.08
CA GLY A 135 -33.16 2.17 4.27
C GLY A 135 -32.83 0.75 3.77
N ILE A 136 -33.87 -0.08 3.61
CA ILE A 136 -33.76 -1.52 3.30
C ILE A 136 -33.09 -1.76 1.93
N GLU A 137 -33.39 -0.95 0.92
CA GLU A 137 -32.82 -1.06 -0.43
C GLU A 137 -31.31 -0.75 -0.45
N ASN A 138 -30.89 0.23 0.33
CA ASN A 138 -29.47 0.56 0.47
C ASN A 138 -28.71 -0.49 1.30
N ILE A 139 -29.41 -1.27 2.15
CA ILE A 139 -28.79 -2.38 2.88
C ILE A 139 -28.41 -3.52 1.94
N SER A 140 -29.24 -3.87 0.95
CA SER A 140 -28.87 -4.89 -0.04
C SER A 140 -27.65 -4.44 -0.86
N VAL A 141 -27.61 -3.17 -1.28
CA VAL A 141 -26.43 -2.60 -1.95
C VAL A 141 -25.21 -2.65 -1.03
N LEU A 142 -25.38 -2.35 0.26
CA LEU A 142 -24.29 -2.43 1.23
C LEU A 142 -23.79 -3.87 1.40
N GLN A 143 -24.67 -4.87 1.44
CA GLN A 143 -24.29 -6.27 1.52
C GLN A 143 -23.51 -6.73 0.28
N GLU A 144 -23.96 -6.36 -0.91
CA GLU A 144 -23.23 -6.63 -2.16
C GLU A 144 -21.85 -5.95 -2.16
N SER A 145 -21.77 -4.70 -1.67
CA SER A 145 -20.50 -3.99 -1.56
C SER A 145 -19.54 -4.69 -0.59
N ILE A 146 -20.04 -5.21 0.53
CA ILE A 146 -19.22 -5.95 1.49
C ILE A 146 -18.79 -7.30 0.92
N ALA A 147 -19.65 -7.97 0.14
CA ALA A 147 -19.30 -9.21 -0.55
C ALA A 147 -18.18 -8.98 -1.58
N LEU A 148 -18.25 -7.89 -2.35
CA LEU A 148 -17.17 -7.49 -3.27
C LEU A 148 -15.87 -7.19 -2.53
N ILE A 149 -15.93 -6.44 -1.42
CA ILE A 149 -14.76 -6.17 -0.57
C ILE A 149 -14.19 -7.47 -0.01
N SER A 150 -15.05 -8.40 0.41
CA SER A 150 -14.64 -9.71 0.92
C SER A 150 -13.98 -10.57 -0.15
N ASN A 151 -14.39 -10.47 -1.41
CA ASN A 151 -13.74 -11.20 -2.49
C ASN A 151 -12.36 -10.64 -2.86
N TYR A 152 -12.14 -9.33 -2.68
CA TYR A 152 -10.91 -8.64 -3.07
C TYR A 152 -10.12 -8.04 -1.89
N TYR A 153 -10.31 -8.55 -0.67
CA TYR A 153 -9.72 -7.95 0.53
C TYR A 153 -8.19 -8.01 0.53
N ILE A 154 -7.59 -9.06 -0.05
CA ILE A 154 -6.13 -9.22 -0.15
C ILE A 154 -5.58 -8.15 -1.07
N PHE A 155 -6.19 -7.98 -2.24
CA PHE A 155 -5.87 -6.91 -3.17
C PHE A 155 -6.05 -5.54 -2.52
N GLY A 156 -7.19 -5.27 -1.86
CA GLY A 156 -7.47 -4.00 -1.21
C GLY A 156 -6.45 -3.64 -0.12
N ALA A 157 -6.11 -4.61 0.73
CA ALA A 157 -5.06 -4.45 1.74
C ALA A 157 -3.70 -4.15 1.07
N PHE A 158 -3.33 -4.91 0.05
CA PHE A 158 -2.09 -4.70 -0.68
C PHE A 158 -2.02 -3.32 -1.32
N PHE A 159 -3.09 -2.90 -2.00
CA PHE A 159 -3.15 -1.63 -2.71
C PHE A 159 -2.96 -0.43 -1.77
N ILE A 160 -3.62 -0.45 -0.60
CA ILE A 160 -3.47 0.59 0.43
C ILE A 160 -2.03 0.65 0.94
N VAL A 161 -1.44 -0.51 1.23
CA VAL A 161 -0.05 -0.59 1.73
C VAL A 161 0.93 -0.15 0.65
N LEU A 162 0.72 -0.54 -0.61
CA LEU A 162 1.52 -0.13 -1.75
C LEU A 162 1.48 1.38 -1.95
N LEU A 163 0.29 1.98 -1.88
CA LEU A 163 0.12 3.41 -2.00
C LEU A 163 0.83 4.16 -0.85
N ALA A 164 0.70 3.67 0.38
CA ALA A 164 1.43 4.21 1.52
C ALA A 164 2.96 4.14 1.28
N ASN A 165 3.48 2.99 0.82
CA ASN A 165 4.90 2.84 0.51
C ASN A 165 5.34 3.78 -0.61
N PHE A 166 4.54 3.91 -1.66
CA PHE A 166 4.80 4.85 -2.75
C PHE A 166 4.98 6.29 -2.22
N PHE A 167 4.05 6.78 -1.39
CA PHE A 167 4.15 8.11 -0.78
C PHE A 167 5.30 8.24 0.22
N LEU A 168 5.61 7.18 0.99
CA LEU A 168 6.78 7.18 1.87
C LEU A 168 8.07 7.44 1.08
N PHE A 169 8.28 6.72 -0.02
CA PHE A 169 9.46 6.93 -0.85
C PHE A 169 9.42 8.26 -1.60
N LEU A 170 8.23 8.71 -2.04
CA LEU A 170 8.07 9.99 -2.72
C LEU A 170 8.45 11.16 -1.80
N THR A 171 8.17 11.04 -0.50
CA THR A 171 8.51 12.05 0.50
C THR A 171 9.96 11.94 0.99
N LEU A 172 10.54 10.74 1.07
CA LEU A 172 11.92 10.53 1.52
C LEU A 172 12.97 10.84 0.46
N ILE A 173 12.75 10.43 -0.79
CA ILE A 173 13.71 10.57 -1.90
C ILE A 173 13.08 11.12 -3.19
N PRO A 174 12.34 12.25 -3.14
CA PRO A 174 11.57 12.79 -4.27
C PRO A 174 12.40 13.00 -5.54
N ASN A 175 13.64 13.46 -5.38
CA ASN A 175 14.52 13.79 -6.50
C ASN A 175 14.91 12.59 -7.36
N THR A 176 14.72 11.37 -6.85
CA THR A 176 15.08 10.13 -7.55
C THR A 176 13.91 9.50 -8.30
N TYR A 177 12.69 10.04 -8.19
CA TYR A 177 11.45 9.46 -8.73
C TYR A 177 11.57 9.05 -10.20
N LYS A 178 12.17 9.91 -11.04
CA LYS A 178 12.40 9.67 -12.47
C LYS A 178 13.18 8.38 -12.76
N LEU A 179 14.09 8.04 -11.85
CA LEU A 179 15.03 6.93 -11.97
C LEU A 179 14.48 5.62 -11.39
N TRP A 180 13.33 5.64 -10.72
CA TRP A 180 12.78 4.42 -10.12
C TRP A 180 12.39 3.43 -11.21
N LYS A 181 12.91 2.21 -11.11
CA LYS A 181 12.63 1.10 -12.03
C LYS A 181 11.97 -0.05 -11.28
N ILE A 182 11.24 -0.88 -12.02
CA ILE A 182 10.66 -2.14 -11.58
C ILE A 182 11.19 -3.27 -12.47
N SER A 183 11.37 -4.46 -11.91
CA SER A 183 11.73 -5.63 -12.71
C SER A 183 10.52 -6.23 -13.41
N CYS A 184 10.69 -6.63 -14.67
CA CYS A 184 9.65 -7.34 -15.43
C CYS A 184 9.23 -8.68 -14.80
N TYR A 185 10.03 -9.28 -13.89
CA TYR A 185 9.70 -10.55 -13.23
C TYR A 185 8.33 -10.57 -12.54
N TRP A 186 7.81 -9.42 -12.09
CA TRP A 186 6.48 -9.35 -11.48
C TRP A 186 5.34 -9.64 -12.45
N ILE A 187 5.58 -9.62 -13.77
CA ILE A 187 4.56 -9.96 -14.78
C ILE A 187 4.43 -11.49 -14.97
N ILE A 188 5.44 -12.27 -14.55
CA ILE A 188 5.47 -13.71 -14.77
C ILE A 188 4.27 -14.39 -14.09
N PRO A 189 3.98 -14.15 -12.80
CA PRO A 189 2.81 -14.76 -12.15
C PRO A 189 1.49 -14.36 -12.82
N TYR A 190 1.38 -13.14 -13.34
CA TYR A 190 0.20 -12.66 -14.07
C TYR A 190 -0.04 -13.48 -15.34
N ILE A 191 1.00 -13.68 -16.16
CA ILE A 191 0.90 -14.50 -17.38
C ILE A 191 0.56 -15.96 -17.03
N LEU A 192 1.18 -16.52 -16.00
CA LEU A 192 0.93 -17.91 -15.58
C LEU A 192 -0.53 -18.11 -15.13
N ILE A 193 -1.10 -17.19 -14.36
CA ILE A 193 -2.49 -17.27 -13.91
C ILE A 193 -3.45 -17.15 -15.10
N LEU A 194 -3.22 -16.20 -16.01
CA LEU A 194 -4.06 -16.09 -17.22
C LEU A 194 -4.01 -17.35 -18.08
N TRP A 195 -2.84 -17.99 -18.16
CA TRP A 195 -2.69 -19.27 -18.84
C TRP A 195 -3.48 -20.37 -18.10
N ALA A 196 -3.36 -20.47 -16.77
CA ALA A 196 -4.12 -21.42 -15.97
C ALA A 196 -5.63 -21.26 -16.14
N HIS A 197 -6.14 -20.03 -16.13
CA HIS A 197 -7.56 -19.74 -16.42
C HIS A 197 -7.97 -20.21 -17.82
N LYS A 198 -7.16 -19.90 -18.84
CA LYS A 198 -7.45 -20.29 -20.24
C LYS A 198 -7.57 -21.80 -20.44
N TYR A 199 -6.78 -22.59 -19.70
CA TYR A 199 -6.77 -24.05 -19.79
C TYR A 199 -7.58 -24.74 -18.68
N ASN A 200 -8.43 -24.02 -17.93
CA ASN A 200 -9.21 -24.55 -16.80
C ASN A 200 -8.36 -25.31 -15.75
N MET A 201 -7.14 -24.83 -15.52
CA MET A 201 -6.21 -25.36 -14.51
C MET A 201 -6.20 -24.51 -13.23
N SER A 202 -7.17 -23.59 -13.06
CA SER A 202 -7.32 -22.74 -11.88
C SER A 202 -7.54 -23.59 -10.63
N VAL A 203 -6.76 -23.35 -9.58
CA VAL A 203 -6.87 -24.04 -8.29
C VAL A 203 -7.77 -23.23 -7.35
N ASN A 204 -7.65 -21.91 -7.36
CA ASN A 204 -8.49 -21.02 -6.57
C ASN A 204 -8.69 -19.69 -7.29
N VAL A 205 -9.79 -19.58 -8.03
CA VAL A 205 -10.14 -18.42 -8.86
C VAL A 205 -10.16 -17.12 -8.06
N LEU A 206 -10.66 -17.13 -6.81
CA LEU A 206 -10.72 -15.92 -5.98
C LEU A 206 -9.32 -15.42 -5.63
N PHE A 207 -8.44 -16.34 -5.21
CA PHE A 207 -7.06 -16.01 -4.89
C PHE A 207 -6.26 -15.57 -6.13
N GLU A 208 -6.47 -16.27 -7.25
CA GLU A 208 -5.89 -15.96 -8.55
C GLU A 208 -6.29 -14.54 -9.02
N ASN A 209 -7.57 -14.18 -8.90
CA ASN A 209 -8.07 -12.84 -9.21
C ASN A 209 -7.45 -11.75 -8.34
N ASN A 210 -7.27 -11.99 -7.03
CA ASN A 210 -6.57 -11.04 -6.16
C ASN A 210 -5.12 -10.82 -6.62
N ILE A 211 -4.41 -11.86 -7.04
CA ILE A 211 -3.03 -11.73 -7.53
C ILE A 211 -3.00 -10.96 -8.86
N LEU A 212 -3.95 -11.22 -9.77
CA LEU A 212 -4.04 -10.50 -11.04
C LEU A 212 -4.21 -8.99 -10.78
N GLU A 213 -5.18 -8.60 -9.97
CA GLU A 213 -5.43 -7.20 -9.58
C GLU A 213 -4.21 -6.56 -8.90
N ILE A 214 -3.53 -7.29 -8.01
CA ILE A 214 -2.28 -6.83 -7.38
C ILE A 214 -1.24 -6.48 -8.45
N ILE A 215 -1.01 -7.36 -9.41
CA ILE A 215 0.02 -7.15 -10.44
C ILE A 215 -0.38 -6.03 -11.40
N GLU A 216 -1.66 -5.97 -11.78
CA GLU A 216 -2.20 -4.88 -12.60
C GLU A 216 -1.94 -3.53 -11.95
N TRP A 217 -2.21 -3.39 -10.66
CA TRP A 217 -2.01 -2.12 -9.95
C TRP A 217 -0.55 -1.79 -9.66
N ILE A 218 0.32 -2.80 -9.45
CA ILE A 218 1.77 -2.59 -9.39
C ILE A 218 2.26 -1.90 -10.67
N TYR A 219 1.89 -2.46 -11.83
CA TYR A 219 2.30 -1.92 -13.11
C TYR A 219 1.53 -0.66 -13.51
N THR A 220 0.30 -0.46 -13.05
CA THR A 220 -0.44 0.80 -13.23
C THR A 220 0.26 1.95 -12.52
N LEU A 221 0.66 1.78 -11.25
CA LEU A 221 1.43 2.79 -10.52
C LEU A 221 2.80 3.05 -11.17
N TYR A 222 3.45 2.02 -11.70
CA TYR A 222 4.68 2.19 -12.46
C TYR A 222 4.43 2.92 -13.79
N GLY A 223 3.34 2.62 -14.48
CA GLY A 223 2.87 3.30 -15.68
C GLY A 223 2.63 4.79 -15.46
N ILE A 224 2.01 5.17 -14.34
CA ILE A 224 1.88 6.57 -13.92
C ILE A 224 3.26 7.24 -13.84
N LYS A 225 4.25 6.56 -13.25
CA LYS A 225 5.63 7.07 -13.21
C LYS A 225 6.25 7.19 -14.60
N VAL A 226 5.95 6.29 -15.54
CA VAL A 226 6.41 6.39 -16.93
C VAL A 226 5.76 7.59 -17.62
N ILE A 227 4.44 7.78 -17.46
CA ILE A 227 3.71 8.95 -17.97
C ILE A 227 4.31 10.24 -17.40
N TYR A 228 4.65 10.28 -16.11
CA TYR A 228 5.36 11.42 -15.51
C TYR A 228 6.66 11.74 -16.28
N ASN A 229 7.48 10.74 -16.60
CA ASN A 229 8.69 10.94 -17.39
C ASN A 229 8.39 11.42 -18.82
N LEU A 230 7.28 10.96 -19.43
CA LEU A 230 6.85 11.41 -20.76
C LEU A 230 6.37 12.86 -20.76
N THR A 231 5.65 13.31 -19.72
CA THR A 231 5.20 14.71 -19.62
C THR A 231 6.35 15.71 -19.62
N GLU A 232 7.52 15.31 -19.13
CA GLU A 232 8.73 16.12 -19.20
C GLU A 232 9.25 16.26 -20.65
N LYS A 233 9.18 15.19 -21.44
CA LYS A 233 9.54 15.22 -22.87
C LYS A 233 8.60 16.12 -23.69
N ILE A 234 7.37 16.32 -23.22
CA ILE A 234 6.36 17.20 -23.83
C ILE A 234 6.58 18.68 -23.40
N GLY A 235 7.53 18.96 -22.50
CA GLY A 235 7.92 20.32 -22.11
C GLY A 235 7.31 20.84 -20.81
N VAL A 236 6.61 20.00 -20.02
CA VAL A 236 6.08 20.40 -18.72
C VAL A 236 7.20 20.50 -17.69
N LYS A 237 7.56 21.72 -17.26
CA LYS A 237 8.68 21.97 -16.33
C LYS A 237 8.32 21.75 -14.85
N SER A 238 7.09 22.06 -14.44
CA SER A 238 6.67 21.96 -13.04
C SER A 238 6.48 20.51 -12.59
N ASN A 239 7.21 20.08 -11.58
CA ASN A 239 7.09 18.72 -11.01
C ASN A 239 5.69 18.43 -10.46
N ILE A 240 5.02 19.43 -9.89
CA ILE A 240 3.65 19.30 -9.37
C ILE A 240 2.68 19.03 -10.53
N LEU A 241 2.79 19.79 -11.62
CA LEU A 241 1.96 19.59 -12.81
C LEU A 241 2.22 18.22 -13.44
N LYS A 242 3.49 17.79 -13.53
CA LYS A 242 3.82 16.45 -14.03
C LYS A 242 3.16 15.35 -13.21
N HIS A 243 3.23 15.42 -11.88
CA HIS A 243 2.54 14.47 -11.01
C HIS A 243 1.02 14.50 -11.20
N GLY A 244 0.43 15.70 -11.24
CA GLY A 244 -1.01 15.88 -11.45
C GLY A 244 -1.48 15.26 -12.77
N ILE A 245 -0.81 15.58 -13.87
CA ILE A 245 -1.14 15.06 -15.20
C ILE A 245 -0.97 13.54 -15.25
N SER A 246 0.15 13.01 -14.72
CA SER A 246 0.42 11.58 -14.77
C SER A 246 -0.58 10.76 -13.95
N ILE A 247 -0.94 11.26 -12.76
CA ILE A 247 -1.93 10.60 -11.90
C ILE A 247 -3.31 10.68 -12.54
N LEU A 248 -3.69 11.86 -13.06
CA LEU A 248 -4.99 12.04 -13.71
C LEU A 248 -5.13 11.11 -14.92
N LEU A 249 -4.15 11.07 -15.81
CA LEU A 249 -4.19 10.19 -16.98
C LEU A 249 -4.15 8.71 -16.59
N GLY A 250 -3.27 8.32 -15.67
CA GLY A 250 -3.12 6.92 -15.32
C GLY A 250 -4.27 6.36 -14.50
N LEU A 251 -4.95 7.17 -13.68
CA LEU A 251 -6.16 6.73 -12.98
C LEU A 251 -7.42 6.82 -13.84
N SER A 252 -7.46 7.71 -14.84
CA SER A 252 -8.59 7.76 -15.80
C SER A 252 -8.54 6.58 -16.77
N TYR A 253 -7.35 6.10 -17.11
CA TYR A 253 -7.13 4.98 -18.03
C TYR A 253 -6.18 3.94 -17.41
N PRO A 254 -6.60 3.23 -16.35
CA PRO A 254 -5.75 2.31 -15.59
C PRO A 254 -5.18 1.19 -16.46
N MET A 255 -5.97 0.62 -17.37
CA MET A 255 -5.49 -0.42 -18.29
C MET A 255 -4.39 0.08 -19.24
N VAL A 256 -4.49 1.33 -19.70
CA VAL A 256 -3.45 1.93 -20.55
C VAL A 256 -2.17 2.15 -19.75
N ALA A 257 -2.30 2.67 -18.52
CA ALA A 257 -1.17 2.83 -17.61
C ALA A 257 -0.52 1.48 -17.26
N PHE A 258 -1.32 0.44 -17.00
CA PHE A 258 -0.85 -0.92 -16.81
C PHE A 258 0.02 -1.40 -17.98
N VAL A 259 -0.49 -1.32 -19.21
CA VAL A 259 0.25 -1.77 -20.41
C VAL A 259 1.54 -0.97 -20.59
N ILE A 260 1.49 0.36 -20.47
CA ILE A 260 2.68 1.22 -20.55
C ILE A 260 3.71 0.83 -19.48
N GLY A 261 3.26 0.60 -18.24
CA GLY A 261 4.12 0.20 -17.14
C GLY A 261 4.75 -1.17 -17.37
N ALA A 262 3.97 -2.15 -17.81
CA ALA A 262 4.44 -3.48 -18.12
C ALA A 262 5.50 -3.45 -19.23
N LEU A 263 5.23 -2.76 -20.35
CA LEU A 263 6.18 -2.63 -21.47
C LEU A 263 7.47 -1.92 -21.03
N ALA A 264 7.37 -0.81 -20.31
CA ALA A 264 8.52 -0.06 -19.82
C ALA A 264 9.38 -0.84 -18.81
N SER A 265 8.85 -1.91 -18.20
CA SER A 265 9.63 -2.78 -17.32
C SER A 265 10.60 -3.70 -18.08
N PHE A 266 10.36 -3.93 -19.38
CA PHE A 266 11.22 -4.74 -20.25
C PHE A 266 12.42 -4.00 -20.81
N GLU A 267 12.53 -2.66 -20.64
CA GLU A 267 13.76 -1.90 -20.93
C GLU A 267 14.99 -2.41 -20.14
N PHE A 268 14.79 -3.37 -19.21
CA PHE A 268 15.85 -4.08 -18.49
C PHE A 268 16.39 -5.33 -19.22
N ILE A 269 15.71 -5.86 -20.24
CA ILE A 269 16.34 -6.82 -21.15
C ILE A 269 17.25 -6.02 -22.08
N GLU A 270 18.33 -5.47 -21.54
CA GLU A 270 19.54 -5.28 -22.33
C GLU A 270 19.86 -6.69 -22.84
N ILE A 271 19.52 -6.94 -24.10
CA ILE A 271 20.13 -8.01 -24.88
C ILE A 271 21.62 -7.64 -24.84
N LYS A 272 22.34 -8.15 -23.85
CA LYS A 272 23.79 -8.25 -23.96
C LYS A 272 23.98 -9.03 -25.24
N GLU A 273 24.36 -8.35 -26.32
CA GLU A 273 24.84 -9.00 -27.51
C GLU A 273 25.91 -9.98 -27.04
N ILE A 274 25.54 -11.26 -27.00
CA ILE A 274 26.54 -12.31 -26.91
C ILE A 274 27.23 -12.22 -28.26
N ARG A 275 28.33 -11.47 -28.31
CA ARG A 275 29.25 -11.54 -29.45
C ARG A 275 29.73 -12.99 -29.51
N ILE A 276 29.21 -13.73 -30.48
CA ILE A 276 29.76 -15.01 -30.93
C ILE A 276 30.99 -14.71 -31.77
#